data_AF-A0A497J0X8-F1
#
_entry.id   AF-A0A497J0X8-F1
#
_cell.length_a   1.000
_cell.length_b   1.000
_cell.length_c   1.000
_cell.angle_alpha   90.00
_cell.angle_beta   90.00
_cell.angle_gamma   90.00
#
_symmetry.space_group_name_H-M   'P 1'
#
loop_
_entity.id
_entity.type
_entity.pdbx_description
1 polymer ?
#
loop_
_entity_poly.entity_id
_entity_poly.type
_entity_poly.pdbx_seq_one_letter_code
_entity_poly.pdbx_strand_id
1 'polypeptide(L)'
;MMGKDGKVFGIFSAPGGVGKTTLALLLGWFLRKDGRKVLLIDMDPSSSLSLTAIRERATLIIYERRGLTLSHIFKKVIEDRQQICFEDYLISRAFPPGEDVELDILMSTLDLTRVIDSLWFNQRAKREVLLKELLEALEVRRTHECTIIDSIPFYDRKYVIMVLQGADKCIIPLRPSIIDVYRTEMMLNELPKIVNMGKEELMSKVGLVFNMVRRGSKQIKYMRMYLHFFRERVSPNLKVFSSYIPLKVSFSRIGTEEETAFDREDVRREFSGFFSEFLNWAGLNK
;
A
#
# COMPACT_ATOMS: atom_id res chain seq x y z
N MET A 1 27.78 5.04 -11.82
CA MET A 1 26.43 5.62 -11.96
C MET A 1 25.83 5.71 -10.58
N MET A 2 25.45 6.89 -10.09
CA MET A 2 24.65 7.00 -8.85
C MET A 2 23.31 6.32 -9.12
N GLY A 3 23.15 5.09 -8.64
CA GLY A 3 21.94 4.29 -8.86
C GLY A 3 20.75 5.00 -8.23
N LYS A 4 19.63 5.08 -8.94
CA LYS A 4 18.39 5.62 -8.36
C LYS A 4 17.98 4.71 -7.19
N ASP A 5 17.97 5.23 -5.97
CA ASP A 5 17.41 4.52 -4.83
C ASP A 5 15.93 4.19 -5.13
N GLY A 6 15.54 2.94 -4.86
CA GLY A 6 14.17 2.46 -4.99
C GLY A 6 13.20 3.29 -4.16
N LYS A 7 11.94 3.35 -4.62
CA LYS A 7 10.88 4.13 -3.99
C LYS A 7 9.92 3.26 -3.19
N VAL A 8 9.50 3.74 -2.03
CA VAL A 8 8.56 3.08 -1.13
C VAL A 8 7.24 3.84 -1.12
N PHE A 9 6.15 3.14 -1.43
CA PHE A 9 4.79 3.65 -1.46
C PHE A 9 3.95 2.97 -0.38
N GLY A 10 3.28 3.75 0.45
CA GLY A 10 2.35 3.23 1.47
C GLY A 10 0.91 3.35 1.02
N ILE A 11 0.06 2.38 1.36
CA ILE A 11 -1.39 2.44 1.13
C ILE A 11 -2.12 2.26 2.45
N PHE A 12 -2.91 3.26 2.83
CA PHE A 12 -3.78 3.20 4.00
C PHE A 12 -5.06 3.98 3.75
N SER A 13 -6.04 3.89 4.66
CA SER A 13 -7.33 4.55 4.49
C SER A 13 -7.96 4.92 5.82
N ALA A 14 -8.86 5.90 5.83
CA ALA A 14 -9.64 6.21 7.02
C ALA A 14 -10.61 5.05 7.37
N PRO A 15 -11.54 4.65 6.47
CA PRO A 15 -12.39 3.47 6.68
C PRO A 15 -11.82 2.20 6.04
N GLY A 16 -12.30 1.03 6.49
CA GLY A 16 -12.10 -0.25 5.79
C GLY A 16 -12.93 -0.38 4.51
N GLY A 17 -12.61 -1.39 3.69
CA GLY A 17 -13.42 -1.74 2.51
C GLY A 17 -13.36 -0.78 1.32
N VAL A 18 -12.35 0.09 1.25
CA VAL A 18 -12.16 1.05 0.14
C VAL A 18 -11.22 0.57 -0.96
N GLY A 19 -10.80 -0.71 -0.93
CA GLY A 19 -9.97 -1.33 -1.96
C GLY A 19 -8.47 -1.08 -1.87
N LYS A 20 -7.90 -0.99 -0.66
CA LYS A 20 -6.45 -0.82 -0.43
C LYS A 20 -5.62 -1.97 -1.02
N THR A 21 -5.93 -3.19 -0.62
CA THR A 21 -5.26 -4.40 -1.10
C THR A 21 -5.36 -4.57 -2.62
N THR A 22 -6.55 -4.35 -3.18
CA THR A 22 -6.74 -4.35 -4.64
C THR A 22 -5.87 -3.31 -5.31
N LEU A 23 -5.82 -2.08 -4.77
CA LEU A 23 -4.97 -1.02 -5.30
C LEU A 23 -3.47 -1.39 -5.21
N ALA A 24 -3.04 -2.00 -4.11
CA ALA A 24 -1.66 -2.46 -3.93
C ALA A 24 -1.27 -3.48 -5.01
N LEU A 25 -2.12 -4.49 -5.24
CA LEU A 25 -1.89 -5.52 -6.26
C LEU A 25 -1.89 -4.95 -7.67
N LEU A 26 -2.83 -4.06 -7.99
CA LEU A 26 -2.90 -3.42 -9.31
C LEU A 26 -1.70 -2.51 -9.58
N LEU A 27 -1.28 -1.71 -8.60
CA LEU A 27 -0.06 -0.91 -8.72
C LEU A 27 1.16 -1.81 -8.89
N GLY A 28 1.27 -2.89 -8.11
CA GLY A 28 2.38 -3.83 -8.24
C GLY A 28 2.45 -4.46 -9.62
N TRP A 29 1.31 -4.94 -10.12
CA TRP A 29 1.16 -5.52 -11.45
C TRP A 29 1.58 -4.53 -12.55
N PHE A 30 1.06 -3.30 -12.51
CA PHE A 30 1.33 -2.30 -13.56
C PHE A 30 2.76 -1.75 -13.49
N LEU A 31 3.33 -1.54 -12.31
CA LEU A 31 4.74 -1.16 -12.15
C LEU A 31 5.67 -2.25 -12.69
N ARG A 32 5.34 -3.52 -12.44
CA ARG A 32 6.13 -4.63 -12.95
C ARG A 32 6.01 -4.75 -14.48
N LYS A 33 4.82 -4.51 -15.04
CA LYS A 33 4.60 -4.38 -16.50
C LYS A 33 5.33 -3.18 -17.13
N ASP A 34 5.52 -2.09 -16.39
CA ASP A 34 6.37 -0.95 -16.78
C ASP A 34 7.88 -1.27 -16.77
N GLY A 35 8.24 -2.50 -16.36
CA GLY A 35 9.61 -3.02 -16.39
C GLY A 35 10.36 -2.90 -15.07
N ARG A 36 9.68 -2.58 -13.96
CA ARG A 36 10.33 -2.33 -12.67
C ARG A 36 10.44 -3.59 -11.83
N LYS A 37 11.48 -3.69 -11.00
CA LYS A 37 11.51 -4.70 -9.93
C LYS A 37 10.64 -4.24 -8.75
N VAL A 38 9.64 -5.05 -8.39
CA VAL A 38 8.55 -4.66 -7.48
C VAL A 38 8.46 -5.60 -6.28
N LEU A 39 8.42 -5.02 -5.07
CA LEU A 39 8.10 -5.70 -3.82
C LEU A 39 6.72 -5.26 -3.30
N LEU A 40 5.90 -6.22 -2.91
CA LEU A 40 4.69 -6.00 -2.12
C LEU A 40 4.93 -6.43 -0.68
N ILE A 41 4.65 -5.55 0.28
CA ILE A 41 4.71 -5.85 1.72
C ILE A 41 3.29 -5.82 2.27
N ASP A 42 2.87 -6.95 2.83
CA ASP A 42 1.61 -7.04 3.57
C ASP A 42 1.87 -6.61 5.03
N MET A 43 1.43 -5.40 5.38
CA MET A 43 1.46 -4.86 6.75
C MET A 43 0.04 -4.88 7.36
N ASP A 44 -0.84 -5.77 6.89
CA ASP A 44 -2.15 -6.04 7.47
C ASP A 44 -2.12 -7.40 8.19
N PRO A 45 -2.35 -7.47 9.51
CA PRO A 45 -2.41 -8.75 10.22
C PRO A 45 -3.50 -9.71 9.72
N SER A 46 -4.54 -9.22 9.03
CA SER A 46 -5.54 -10.06 8.35
C SER A 46 -5.00 -10.76 7.10
N SER A 47 -3.78 -10.40 6.67
CA SER A 47 -3.06 -11.02 5.54
C SER A 47 -3.80 -10.92 4.21
N SER A 48 -4.63 -9.89 4.04
CA SER A 48 -5.51 -9.74 2.87
C SER A 48 -4.72 -9.72 1.55
N LEU A 49 -3.56 -9.03 1.52
CA LEU A 49 -2.70 -8.99 0.33
C LEU A 49 -2.10 -10.36 0.04
N SER A 50 -1.50 -10.98 1.06
CA SER A 50 -0.87 -12.30 0.94
C SER A 50 -1.87 -13.35 0.48
N LEU A 51 -3.06 -13.35 1.08
CA LEU A 51 -4.13 -14.31 0.75
C LEU A 51 -4.71 -14.09 -0.66
N THR A 52 -4.71 -12.86 -1.16
CA THR A 52 -5.22 -12.58 -2.51
C THR A 52 -4.16 -12.89 -3.57
N ALA A 53 -2.91 -12.52 -3.33
CA ALA A 53 -1.82 -12.71 -4.29
C ALA A 53 -1.37 -14.18 -4.42
N ILE A 54 -1.41 -14.95 -3.33
CA ILE A 54 -0.85 -16.30 -3.26
C ILE A 54 -1.98 -17.32 -3.17
N ARG A 55 -2.34 -17.90 -4.32
CA ARG A 55 -3.40 -18.92 -4.43
C ARG A 55 -3.02 -20.24 -3.75
N GLU A 56 -1.76 -20.63 -3.84
CA GLU A 56 -1.23 -21.86 -3.27
C GLU A 56 -1.17 -21.76 -1.74
N ARG A 57 -2.27 -22.14 -1.06
CA ARG A 57 -2.36 -22.05 0.42
C ARG A 57 -1.27 -22.84 1.14
N ALA A 58 -0.81 -23.94 0.56
CA ALA A 58 0.31 -24.70 1.09
C ALA A 58 1.59 -23.85 1.21
N THR A 59 1.86 -22.96 0.25
CA THR A 59 3.02 -22.05 0.27
C THR A 59 2.95 -21.12 1.48
N LEU A 60 1.80 -20.49 1.73
CA LEU A 60 1.61 -19.62 2.89
C LEU A 60 1.83 -20.37 4.22
N ILE A 61 1.27 -21.59 4.34
CA ILE A 61 1.42 -22.42 5.53
C ILE A 61 2.89 -22.82 5.75
N ILE A 62 3.61 -23.16 4.69
CA ILE A 62 5.03 -23.52 4.78
C ILE A 62 5.86 -22.33 5.24
N TYR A 63 5.63 -21.14 4.67
CA TYR A 63 6.35 -19.92 5.07
C TYR A 63 6.05 -19.55 6.52
N GLU A 64 4.79 -19.60 6.95
CA GLU A 64 4.40 -19.37 8.34
C GLU A 64 5.09 -20.35 9.30
N ARG A 65 5.04 -21.66 9.01
CA ARG A 65 5.68 -22.70 9.84
C ARG A 65 7.19 -22.57 9.92
N ARG A 66 7.82 -22.06 8.87
CA ARG A 66 9.28 -21.82 8.83
C ARG A 66 9.69 -20.48 9.45
N GLY A 67 8.73 -19.67 9.90
CA GLY A 67 8.99 -18.34 10.45
C GLY A 67 9.49 -17.35 9.40
N LEU A 68 9.01 -17.48 8.16
CA LEU A 68 9.37 -16.65 7.00
C LEU A 68 8.27 -15.60 6.74
N THR A 69 7.92 -14.82 7.76
CA THR A 69 6.84 -13.81 7.71
C THR A 69 7.36 -12.46 8.17
N LEU A 70 6.62 -11.38 7.86
CA LEU A 70 6.96 -10.03 8.31
C LEU A 70 7.08 -9.93 9.84
N SER A 71 6.24 -10.64 10.60
CA SER A 71 6.32 -10.65 12.07
C SER A 71 7.65 -11.22 12.58
N HIS A 72 8.15 -12.28 11.95
CA HIS A 72 9.45 -12.88 12.28
C HIS A 72 10.61 -11.98 11.88
N ILE A 73 10.51 -11.26 10.76
CA ILE A 73 11.51 -10.27 10.37
C ILE A 73 11.59 -9.16 11.40
N PHE A 74 10.45 -8.59 11.82
CA PHE A 74 10.44 -7.58 12.89
C PHE A 74 11.11 -8.11 14.16
N LYS A 75 10.76 -9.31 14.61
CA LYS A 75 11.42 -9.88 15.79
C LYS A 75 12.94 -10.02 15.57
N LYS A 76 13.36 -10.74 14.54
CA LYS A 76 14.79 -11.02 14.32
C LYS A 76 15.62 -9.76 14.10
N VAL A 77 15.18 -8.85 13.24
CA VAL A 77 15.98 -7.69 12.82
C VAL A 77 15.86 -6.53 13.82
N ILE A 78 14.65 -6.29 14.34
CA ILE A 78 14.34 -5.08 15.12
C ILE A 78 14.42 -5.31 16.62
N GLU A 79 14.06 -6.50 17.11
CA GLU A 79 14.17 -6.89 18.53
C GLU A 79 15.54 -7.56 18.79
N ASP A 80 15.85 -8.64 18.07
CA ASP A 80 17.01 -9.49 18.34
C ASP A 80 18.31 -9.00 17.66
N ARG A 81 18.23 -7.96 16.80
CA ARG A 81 19.35 -7.39 16.02
C ARG A 81 20.13 -8.44 15.20
N GLN A 82 19.42 -9.47 14.74
CA GLN A 82 19.97 -10.54 13.91
C GLN A 82 20.00 -10.14 12.44
N GLN A 83 21.07 -10.54 11.76
CA GLN A 83 21.13 -10.50 10.31
C GLN A 83 20.31 -11.65 9.72
N ILE A 84 19.64 -11.38 8.60
CA ILE A 84 18.87 -12.37 7.86
C ILE A 84 19.22 -12.29 6.37
N CYS A 85 19.03 -13.39 5.65
CA CYS A 85 18.93 -13.38 4.19
C CYS A 85 17.51 -12.93 3.83
N PHE A 86 17.34 -11.72 3.28
CA PHE A 86 16.01 -11.16 3.03
C PHE A 86 15.25 -11.95 1.95
N GLU A 87 15.98 -12.46 0.96
CA GLU A 87 15.47 -13.25 -0.16
C GLU A 87 14.75 -14.53 0.32
N ASP A 88 15.16 -15.11 1.44
CA ASP A 88 14.51 -16.31 2.02
C ASP A 88 13.06 -16.03 2.47
N TYR A 89 12.70 -14.77 2.68
CA TYR A 89 11.38 -14.34 3.13
C TYR A 89 10.46 -13.92 1.98
N LEU A 90 10.98 -13.85 0.76
CA LEU A 90 10.23 -13.38 -0.40
C LEU A 90 9.54 -14.54 -1.11
N ILE A 91 8.25 -14.38 -1.35
CA ILE A 91 7.46 -15.26 -2.21
C ILE A 91 7.39 -14.63 -3.59
N SER A 92 8.24 -15.07 -4.51
CA SER A 92 8.25 -14.62 -5.91
C SER A 92 7.30 -15.47 -6.73
N ARG A 93 6.24 -14.88 -7.29
CA ARG A 93 5.24 -15.60 -8.09
C ARG A 93 4.63 -14.75 -9.20
N ALA A 94 4.15 -15.44 -10.24
CA ALA A 94 3.41 -14.81 -11.32
C ALA A 94 2.08 -14.22 -10.81
N PHE A 95 1.85 -12.94 -11.09
CA PHE A 95 0.59 -12.24 -10.84
C PHE A 95 0.19 -11.37 -12.05
N PRO A 96 -1.04 -11.51 -12.56
CA PRO A 96 -1.99 -12.59 -12.28
C PRO A 96 -1.41 -13.97 -12.70
N PRO A 97 -1.85 -15.09 -12.12
CA PRO A 97 -1.31 -16.43 -12.41
C PRO A 97 -1.34 -16.78 -13.91
N GLY A 98 -0.36 -17.57 -14.38
CA GLY A 98 -0.26 -17.94 -15.79
C GLY A 98 0.51 -16.91 -16.65
N GLU A 99 1.74 -16.57 -16.20
CA GLU A 99 2.80 -15.89 -16.96
C GLU A 99 2.66 -14.38 -17.27
N ASP A 100 1.89 -13.58 -16.51
CA ASP A 100 1.87 -12.14 -16.85
C ASP A 100 3.13 -11.39 -16.40
N VAL A 101 3.42 -11.39 -15.10
CA VAL A 101 4.67 -10.85 -14.52
C VAL A 101 4.94 -11.47 -13.14
N GLU A 102 6.20 -11.53 -12.72
CA GLU A 102 6.59 -11.98 -11.37
C GLU A 102 6.63 -10.81 -10.39
N LEU A 103 5.94 -10.96 -9.25
CA LEU A 103 5.98 -10.03 -8.11
C LEU A 103 6.66 -10.69 -6.92
N ASP A 104 7.51 -9.95 -6.22
CA ASP A 104 8.06 -10.35 -4.93
C ASP A 104 7.08 -9.93 -3.82
N ILE A 105 6.74 -10.85 -2.93
CA ILE A 105 5.75 -10.61 -1.86
C ILE A 105 6.35 -11.00 -0.51
N LEU A 106 6.31 -10.06 0.44
CA LEU A 106 6.57 -10.32 1.85
C LEU A 106 5.25 -10.46 2.60
N MET A 107 4.96 -11.67 3.06
CA MET A 107 3.67 -12.01 3.65
C MET A 107 3.53 -11.59 5.12
N SER A 108 2.28 -11.34 5.50
CA SER A 108 1.84 -11.13 6.89
C SER A 108 1.20 -12.39 7.46
N THR A 109 1.03 -12.39 8.79
CA THR A 109 0.16 -13.32 9.54
C THR A 109 -0.45 -12.58 10.72
N LEU A 110 -1.43 -13.20 11.38
CA LEU A 110 -2.09 -12.62 12.57
C LEU A 110 -1.10 -12.33 13.71
N ASP A 111 0.02 -13.06 13.79
CA ASP A 111 1.08 -12.85 14.77
C ASP A 111 1.77 -11.48 14.65
N LEU A 112 1.63 -10.80 13.51
CA LEU A 112 2.12 -9.43 13.32
C LEU A 112 1.56 -8.48 14.40
N THR A 113 0.28 -8.62 14.77
CA THR A 113 -0.34 -7.80 15.83
C THR A 113 0.42 -7.92 17.14
N ARG A 114 0.72 -9.16 17.57
CA ARG A 114 1.40 -9.43 18.83
C ARG A 114 2.82 -8.86 18.83
N VAL A 115 3.56 -9.03 17.74
CA VAL A 115 4.94 -8.51 17.61
C VAL A 115 4.96 -6.98 17.60
N ILE A 116 4.08 -6.35 16.81
CA ILE A 116 3.99 -4.89 16.73
C ILE A 116 3.56 -4.30 18.08
N ASP A 117 2.57 -4.89 18.77
CA ASP A 117 2.15 -4.42 20.09
C ASP A 117 3.30 -4.51 21.11
N SER A 118 4.05 -5.62 21.13
CA SER A 118 5.25 -5.76 21.98
C SER A 118 6.25 -4.63 21.69
N LEU A 119 6.62 -4.44 20.43
CA LEU A 119 7.58 -3.41 20.02
C LEU A 119 7.09 -1.97 20.29
N TRP A 120 5.79 -1.74 20.20
CA TRP A 120 5.20 -0.40 20.32
C TRP A 120 4.98 0.06 21.76
N PHE A 121 4.58 -0.86 22.64
CA PHE A 121 4.25 -0.55 24.03
C PHE A 121 5.41 -0.75 25.00
N ASN A 122 6.47 -1.46 24.61
CA ASN A 122 7.73 -1.43 25.35
C ASN A 122 8.33 -0.01 25.38
N GLN A 123 9.21 0.29 26.34
CA GLN A 123 9.84 1.62 26.53
C GLN A 123 10.84 2.01 25.42
N ARG A 124 10.63 1.53 24.19
CA ARG A 124 11.47 1.83 23.04
C ARG A 124 11.24 3.26 22.57
N ALA A 125 12.31 4.04 22.49
CA ALA A 125 12.31 5.31 21.79
C ALA A 125 12.13 5.08 20.28
N LYS A 126 11.43 5.99 19.59
CA LYS A 126 11.28 6.00 18.12
C LYS A 126 10.44 4.86 17.52
N ARG A 127 9.38 4.40 18.21
CA ARG A 127 8.46 3.37 17.71
C ARG A 127 7.77 3.73 16.38
N GLU A 128 7.58 5.02 16.13
CA GLU A 128 6.98 5.55 14.91
C GLU A 128 7.80 5.24 13.64
N VAL A 129 9.12 5.04 13.76
CA VAL A 129 10.01 4.73 12.62
C VAL A 129 10.38 3.25 12.54
N LEU A 130 9.73 2.34 13.29
CA LEU A 130 10.06 0.90 13.28
C LEU A 130 10.09 0.30 11.88
N LEU A 131 9.09 0.60 11.05
CA LEU A 131 9.05 0.13 9.67
C LEU A 131 10.16 0.76 8.83
N LYS A 132 10.47 2.05 9.04
CA LYS A 132 11.59 2.71 8.34
C LYS A 132 12.92 2.03 8.65
N GLU A 133 13.22 1.81 9.93
CA GLU A 133 14.42 1.10 10.39
C GLU A 133 14.48 -0.31 9.78
N LEU A 134 13.34 -1.00 9.69
CA LEU A 134 13.27 -2.32 9.08
C LEU A 134 13.60 -2.27 7.58
N LEU A 135 12.96 -1.37 6.82
CA LEU A 135 13.18 -1.25 5.38
C LEU A 135 14.63 -0.86 5.05
N GLU A 136 15.26 -0.04 5.90
CA GLU A 136 16.69 0.30 5.81
C GLU A 136 17.58 -0.92 6.08
N ALA A 137 17.31 -1.68 7.15
CA ALA A 137 18.07 -2.88 7.50
C ALA A 137 17.96 -3.99 6.46
N LEU A 138 16.83 -4.08 5.75
CA LEU A 138 16.61 -5.02 4.64
C LEU A 138 17.12 -4.50 3.28
N GLU A 139 17.67 -3.29 3.25
CA GLU A 139 18.16 -2.62 2.03
C GLU A 139 17.13 -2.63 0.87
N VAL A 140 15.83 -2.50 1.17
CA VAL A 140 14.75 -2.71 0.18
C VAL A 140 14.88 -1.79 -1.04
N ARG A 141 15.43 -0.58 -0.84
CA ARG A 141 15.62 0.42 -1.89
C ARG A 141 16.76 0.07 -2.84
N ARG A 142 17.68 -0.79 -2.42
CA ARG A 142 18.77 -1.32 -3.26
C ARG A 142 18.31 -2.55 -4.03
N THR A 143 17.44 -3.36 -3.42
CA THR A 143 17.01 -4.64 -3.99
C THR A 143 15.78 -4.52 -4.90
N HIS A 144 14.95 -3.48 -4.73
CA HIS A 144 13.73 -3.24 -5.51
C HIS A 144 13.60 -1.78 -5.92
N GLU A 145 13.15 -1.52 -7.14
CA GLU A 145 12.95 -0.15 -7.65
C GLU A 145 11.66 0.47 -7.11
N CYS A 146 10.66 -0.36 -6.80
CA CYS A 146 9.39 0.06 -6.21
C CYS A 146 8.92 -0.93 -5.15
N THR A 147 8.63 -0.44 -3.96
CA THR A 147 8.02 -1.21 -2.88
C THR A 147 6.65 -0.63 -2.57
N ILE A 148 5.62 -1.46 -2.48
CA ILE A 148 4.26 -1.07 -2.08
C ILE A 148 3.92 -1.75 -0.77
N ILE A 149 3.48 -0.98 0.21
CA ILE A 149 3.10 -1.45 1.54
C ILE A 149 1.58 -1.33 1.67
N ASP A 150 0.89 -2.46 1.72
CA ASP A 150 -0.54 -2.51 2.06
C ASP A 150 -0.70 -2.57 3.57
N SER A 151 -1.60 -1.77 4.12
CA SER A 151 -1.77 -1.65 5.57
C SER A 151 -3.23 -1.63 5.96
N ILE A 152 -3.51 -1.80 7.24
CA ILE A 152 -4.85 -1.70 7.81
C ILE A 152 -5.44 -0.27 7.65
N PRO A 153 -6.76 -0.12 7.81
CA PRO A 153 -7.37 1.20 8.01
C PRO A 153 -6.87 1.90 9.29
N PHE A 154 -7.03 3.22 9.35
CA PHE A 154 -6.55 4.11 10.42
C PHE A 154 -7.11 3.84 11.83
N TYR A 155 -8.02 2.89 12.03
CA TYR A 155 -8.56 2.60 13.36
C TYR A 155 -7.46 2.20 14.36
N ASP A 156 -6.45 1.45 13.90
CA ASP A 156 -5.21 1.24 14.66
C ASP A 156 -4.12 2.09 14.02
N ARG A 157 -3.89 3.23 14.67
CA ARG A 157 -3.02 4.31 14.18
C ARG A 157 -1.56 3.87 14.04
N LYS A 158 -1.10 2.85 14.78
CA LYS A 158 0.31 2.43 14.83
C LYS A 158 0.84 2.08 13.44
N TYR A 159 0.06 1.31 12.69
CA TYR A 159 0.43 0.85 11.36
C TYR A 159 0.49 2.00 10.36
N VAL A 160 -0.50 2.90 10.39
CA VAL A 160 -0.51 4.09 9.52
C VAL A 160 0.67 5.01 9.81
N ILE A 161 1.01 5.22 11.09
CA ILE A 161 2.19 6.01 11.49
C ILE A 161 3.47 5.39 10.93
N MET A 162 3.67 4.08 11.12
CA MET A 162 4.84 3.38 10.61
C MET A 162 4.94 3.46 9.07
N VAL A 163 3.82 3.31 8.37
CA VAL A 163 3.76 3.43 6.90
C VAL A 163 4.09 4.86 6.45
N LEU A 164 3.54 5.88 7.10
CA LEU A 164 3.83 7.29 6.79
C LEU A 164 5.30 7.67 6.98
N GLN A 165 5.93 7.09 8.01
CA GLN A 165 7.34 7.32 8.33
C GLN A 165 8.28 6.53 7.41
N GLY A 166 7.91 5.30 7.03
CA GLY A 166 8.71 4.42 6.17
C GLY A 166 8.60 4.70 4.66
N ALA A 167 7.46 5.22 4.20
CA ALA A 167 7.21 5.47 2.79
C ALA A 167 7.67 6.86 2.32
N ASP A 168 8.09 6.96 1.06
CA ASP A 168 8.35 8.24 0.39
C ASP A 168 7.04 8.97 0.11
N LYS A 169 6.02 8.20 -0.31
CA LYS A 169 4.70 8.71 -0.66
C LYS A 169 3.62 7.74 -0.23
N CYS A 170 2.46 8.27 0.14
CA CYS A 170 1.33 7.45 0.56
C CYS A 170 0.08 7.73 -0.26
N ILE A 171 -0.67 6.68 -0.55
CA ILE A 171 -1.88 6.72 -1.37
C ILE A 171 -3.05 6.34 -0.47
N ILE A 172 -4.10 7.15 -0.50
CA ILE A 172 -5.33 6.92 0.26
C ILE A 172 -6.47 6.74 -0.74
N PRO A 173 -6.94 5.51 -0.96
CA PRO A 173 -8.19 5.29 -1.67
C PRO A 173 -9.38 5.68 -0.77
N LEU A 174 -10.40 6.29 -1.36
CA LEU A 174 -11.67 6.60 -0.69
C LEU A 174 -12.84 6.47 -1.65
N ARG A 175 -14.02 6.09 -1.16
CA ARG A 175 -15.23 6.08 -2.01
C ARG A 175 -15.73 7.51 -2.19
N PRO A 176 -16.41 7.83 -3.31
CA PRO A 176 -17.03 9.14 -3.53
C PRO A 176 -18.33 9.29 -2.71
N SER A 177 -18.21 9.17 -1.39
CA SER A 177 -19.30 9.34 -0.43
C SER A 177 -18.95 10.43 0.57
N ILE A 178 -19.95 11.19 1.01
CA ILE A 178 -19.74 12.28 1.96
C ILE A 178 -19.11 11.78 3.27
N ILE A 179 -19.50 10.59 3.73
CA ILE A 179 -19.00 9.98 4.96
C ILE A 179 -17.51 9.65 4.84
N ASP A 180 -17.08 9.04 3.73
CA ASP A 180 -15.68 8.70 3.51
C ASP A 180 -14.82 9.95 3.36
N VAL A 181 -15.35 11.00 2.72
CA VAL A 181 -14.67 12.29 2.57
C VAL A 181 -14.41 12.94 3.93
N TYR A 182 -15.44 13.08 4.78
CA TYR A 182 -15.26 13.65 6.13
C TYR A 182 -14.34 12.80 7.00
N ARG A 183 -14.48 11.46 6.99
CA ARG A 183 -13.57 10.58 7.74
C ARG A 183 -12.11 10.73 7.30
N THR A 184 -11.88 10.87 5.99
CA THR A 184 -10.55 11.09 5.44
C THR A 184 -10.00 12.46 5.84
N GLU A 185 -10.81 13.51 5.81
CA GLU A 185 -10.42 14.85 6.27
C GLU A 185 -10.05 14.87 7.75
N MET A 186 -10.89 14.27 8.61
CA MET A 186 -10.59 14.14 10.04
C MET A 186 -9.27 13.40 10.29
N MET A 187 -9.03 12.29 9.58
CA MET A 187 -7.77 11.55 9.67
C MET A 187 -6.58 12.44 9.25
N LEU A 188 -6.65 13.10 8.09
CA LEU A 188 -5.55 13.91 7.57
C LEU A 188 -5.22 15.12 8.46
N ASN A 189 -6.22 15.71 9.12
CA ASN A 189 -6.02 16.80 10.06
C ASN A 189 -5.48 16.34 11.43
N GLU A 190 -5.59 15.05 11.75
CA GLU A 190 -5.07 14.47 12.99
C GLU A 190 -3.63 13.96 12.84
N LEU A 191 -3.28 13.40 11.68
CA LEU A 191 -1.97 12.77 11.44
C LEU A 191 -0.74 13.66 11.79
N PRO A 192 -0.68 14.96 11.42
CA PRO A 192 0.47 15.81 11.75
C PRO A 192 0.79 15.86 13.25
N LYS A 193 -0.25 15.81 14.10
CA LYS A 193 -0.12 15.85 15.56
C LYS A 193 0.47 14.56 16.12
N ILE A 194 0.25 13.44 15.44
CA ILE A 194 0.68 12.11 15.89
C ILE A 194 2.08 11.79 15.37
N VAL A 195 2.40 12.17 14.12
CA VAL A 195 3.67 11.84 13.47
C VAL A 195 4.77 12.87 13.69
N ASN A 196 4.50 13.92 14.49
CA ASN A 196 5.40 15.03 14.78
C ASN A 196 6.07 15.62 13.51
N MET A 197 5.26 15.80 12.46
CA MET A 197 5.67 16.30 11.14
C MET A 197 4.84 17.54 10.80
N GLY A 198 5.46 18.51 10.12
CA GLY A 198 4.74 19.68 9.64
C GLY A 198 3.58 19.27 8.73
N LYS A 199 2.42 19.94 8.87
CA LYS A 199 1.21 19.60 8.09
C LYS A 199 1.48 19.62 6.59
N GLU A 200 2.13 20.66 6.08
CA GLU A 200 2.40 20.81 4.65
C GLU A 200 3.44 19.80 4.14
N GLU A 201 4.45 19.51 4.95
CA GLU A 201 5.42 18.46 4.65
C GLU A 201 4.72 17.10 4.52
N LEU A 202 3.88 16.74 5.49
CA LEU A 202 3.12 15.49 5.47
C LEU A 202 2.17 15.42 4.25
N MET A 203 1.41 16.49 4.00
CA MET A 203 0.43 16.51 2.91
C MET A 203 1.08 16.44 1.53
N SER A 204 2.30 16.96 1.36
CA SER A 204 3.06 16.85 0.11
C SER A 204 3.41 15.40 -0.28
N LYS A 205 3.47 14.49 0.72
CA LYS A 205 3.71 13.06 0.54
C LYS A 205 2.44 12.26 0.25
N VAL A 206 1.25 12.84 0.43
CA VAL A 206 -0.03 12.11 0.40
C VAL A 206 -0.81 12.38 -0.90
N GLY A 207 -1.36 11.32 -1.48
CA GLY A 207 -2.24 11.37 -2.64
C GLY A 207 -3.58 10.67 -2.40
N LEU A 208 -4.69 11.34 -2.71
CA LEU A 208 -6.05 10.81 -2.61
C LEU A 208 -6.59 10.35 -3.96
N VAL A 209 -7.05 9.10 -4.04
CA VAL A 209 -7.70 8.56 -5.24
C VAL A 209 -9.12 8.13 -4.94
N PHE A 210 -10.10 8.70 -5.64
CA PHE A 210 -11.46 8.20 -5.55
C PHE A 210 -11.55 6.83 -6.21
N ASN A 211 -11.93 5.84 -5.40
CA ASN A 211 -12.08 4.45 -5.79
C ASN A 211 -13.54 4.03 -5.78
N MET A 212 -13.86 2.93 -6.47
CA MET A 212 -15.21 2.36 -6.57
C MET A 212 -16.24 3.38 -7.09
N VAL A 213 -15.85 4.22 -8.03
CA VAL A 213 -16.74 5.25 -8.58
C VAL A 213 -17.72 4.62 -9.56
N ARG A 214 -19.02 4.84 -9.34
CA ARG A 214 -20.08 4.37 -10.24
C ARG A 214 -20.19 5.32 -11.43
N ARG A 215 -19.93 4.81 -12.63
CA ARG A 215 -20.10 5.54 -13.90
C ARG A 215 -21.56 5.96 -14.09
N GLY A 216 -21.77 7.11 -14.74
CA GLY A 216 -23.11 7.65 -14.99
C GLY A 216 -23.87 8.13 -13.75
N SER A 217 -23.23 8.14 -12.58
CA SER A 217 -23.86 8.58 -11.33
C SER A 217 -23.49 10.01 -10.95
N LYS A 218 -24.25 10.60 -10.02
CA LYS A 218 -23.95 11.92 -9.44
C LYS A 218 -22.59 11.98 -8.73
N GLN A 219 -21.95 10.85 -8.42
CA GLN A 219 -20.65 10.77 -7.76
C GLN A 219 -19.57 11.53 -8.54
N ILE A 220 -19.55 11.41 -9.87
CA ILE A 220 -18.57 12.10 -10.74
C ILE A 220 -18.70 13.63 -10.60
N LYS A 221 -19.93 14.14 -10.46
CA LYS A 221 -20.17 15.57 -10.23
C LYS A 221 -19.66 16.00 -8.84
N TYR A 222 -19.91 15.19 -7.81
CA TYR A 222 -19.49 15.51 -6.44
C TYR A 222 -17.98 15.44 -6.23
N MET A 223 -17.25 14.63 -6.99
CA MET A 223 -15.79 14.53 -6.88
C MET A 223 -15.09 15.89 -7.05
N ARG A 224 -15.56 16.75 -7.96
CA ARG A 224 -15.00 18.10 -8.12
C ARG A 224 -15.20 18.96 -6.87
N MET A 225 -16.37 18.86 -6.24
CA MET A 225 -16.66 19.53 -4.98
C MET A 225 -15.79 18.98 -3.85
N TYR A 226 -15.59 17.66 -3.78
CA TYR A 226 -14.74 17.04 -2.76
C TYR A 226 -13.25 17.37 -2.94
N LEU A 227 -12.78 17.52 -4.19
CA LEU A 227 -11.42 18.01 -4.45
C LEU A 227 -11.21 19.39 -3.84
N HIS A 228 -12.15 20.32 -4.05
CA HIS A 228 -12.10 21.65 -3.47
C HIS A 228 -12.15 21.60 -1.95
N PHE A 229 -13.06 20.80 -1.38
CA PHE A 229 -13.18 20.57 0.05
C PHE A 229 -11.84 20.13 0.69
N PHE A 230 -11.12 19.18 0.08
CA PHE A 230 -9.83 18.74 0.62
C PHE A 230 -8.75 19.83 0.52
N ARG A 231 -8.71 20.59 -0.58
CA ARG A 231 -7.74 21.68 -0.72
C ARG A 231 -7.94 22.79 0.31
N GLU A 232 -9.20 23.12 0.61
CA GLU A 232 -9.54 24.17 1.57
C GLU A 232 -9.39 23.72 3.03
N ARG A 233 -9.90 22.53 3.36
CA ARG A 233 -9.98 22.07 4.77
C ARG A 233 -8.79 21.26 5.23
N VAL A 234 -8.01 20.69 4.29
CA VAL A 234 -6.79 19.95 4.60
C VAL A 234 -5.57 20.74 4.18
N SER A 235 -5.23 20.77 2.90
CA SER A 235 -4.04 21.49 2.42
C SER A 235 -4.05 21.64 0.89
N PRO A 236 -3.53 22.76 0.35
CA PRO A 236 -3.34 22.91 -1.09
C PRO A 236 -2.25 21.98 -1.66
N ASN A 237 -1.31 21.50 -0.82
CA ASN A 237 -0.23 20.59 -1.21
C ASN A 237 -0.66 19.12 -1.28
N LEU A 238 -1.85 18.79 -0.76
CA LEU A 238 -2.42 17.46 -0.86
C LEU A 238 -2.74 17.12 -2.32
N LYS A 239 -2.16 16.05 -2.84
CA LYS A 239 -2.52 15.54 -4.16
C LYS A 239 -3.91 14.91 -4.09
N VAL A 240 -4.83 15.39 -4.93
CA VAL A 240 -6.05 14.65 -5.26
C VAL A 240 -5.94 14.26 -6.72
N PHE A 241 -5.96 12.96 -7.01
CA PHE A 241 -5.87 12.45 -8.38
C PHE A 241 -7.09 12.91 -9.18
N SER A 242 -6.84 13.39 -10.39
CA SER A 242 -7.88 13.79 -11.34
C SER A 242 -8.59 12.58 -11.94
N SER A 243 -7.84 11.52 -12.19
CA SER A 243 -8.33 10.19 -12.54
C SER A 243 -9.00 9.53 -11.34
N TYR A 244 -9.95 8.65 -11.62
CA TYR A 244 -10.64 7.85 -10.62
C TYR A 244 -10.66 6.38 -11.02
N ILE A 245 -10.80 5.50 -10.03
CA ILE A 245 -10.90 4.07 -10.24
C ILE A 245 -12.38 3.67 -10.21
N PRO A 246 -12.96 3.17 -11.31
CA PRO A 246 -14.37 2.83 -11.36
C PRO A 246 -14.70 1.61 -10.52
N LEU A 247 -15.97 1.47 -10.10
CA LEU A 247 -16.46 0.23 -9.52
C LEU A 247 -16.56 -0.84 -10.63
N LYS A 248 -15.65 -1.81 -10.60
CA LYS A 248 -15.57 -2.93 -11.54
C LYS A 248 -15.34 -4.24 -10.79
N VAL A 249 -16.03 -5.29 -11.24
CA VAL A 249 -15.87 -6.66 -10.71
C VAL A 249 -14.52 -7.25 -11.15
N SER A 250 -14.01 -6.86 -12.32
CA SER A 250 -12.70 -7.29 -12.83
C SER A 250 -11.56 -6.99 -11.86
N PHE A 251 -11.59 -5.84 -11.17
CA PHE A 251 -10.59 -5.49 -10.16
C PHE A 251 -10.57 -6.42 -8.94
N SER A 252 -11.72 -7.01 -8.55
CA SER A 252 -11.77 -7.97 -7.44
C SER A 252 -11.46 -9.41 -7.86
N ARG A 253 -11.60 -9.73 -9.14
CA ARG A 253 -11.37 -11.07 -9.69
C ARG A 253 -9.95 -11.30 -10.17
N ILE A 254 -9.26 -10.25 -10.58
CA ILE A 254 -7.91 -10.36 -11.11
C ILE A 254 -6.97 -11.08 -10.12
N GLY A 255 -6.32 -12.14 -10.57
CA GLY A 255 -5.43 -12.95 -9.74
C GLY A 255 -6.12 -14.01 -8.86
N THR A 256 -7.46 -14.07 -8.85
CA THR A 256 -8.23 -15.05 -8.06
C THR A 256 -8.72 -16.21 -8.93
N GLU A 257 -9.41 -17.17 -8.31
CA GLU A 257 -10.02 -18.30 -9.04
C GLU A 257 -11.23 -17.88 -9.87
N GLU A 258 -11.78 -16.70 -9.61
CA GLU A 258 -12.90 -16.13 -10.34
C GLU A 258 -12.48 -15.33 -11.58
N GLU A 259 -11.17 -15.17 -11.83
CA GLU A 259 -10.65 -14.44 -13.00
C GLU A 259 -11.19 -15.01 -14.31
N THR A 260 -11.75 -14.14 -15.13
CA THR A 260 -12.28 -14.46 -16.46
C THR A 260 -11.35 -13.93 -17.56
N ALA A 261 -11.48 -14.47 -18.77
CA ALA A 261 -10.65 -14.09 -19.92
C ALA A 261 -10.67 -12.58 -20.26
N PHE A 262 -11.74 -11.86 -19.89
CA PHE A 262 -11.91 -10.43 -20.19
C PHE A 262 -11.38 -9.51 -19.08
N ASP A 263 -11.13 -10.04 -17.88
CA ASP A 263 -10.82 -9.20 -16.71
C ASP A 263 -9.50 -8.45 -16.91
N ARG A 264 -8.46 -9.10 -17.43
CA ARG A 264 -7.15 -8.44 -17.66
C ARG A 264 -7.25 -7.23 -18.57
N GLU A 265 -7.98 -7.33 -19.67
CA GLU A 265 -8.15 -6.23 -20.62
C GLU A 265 -8.99 -5.10 -20.01
N ASP A 266 -10.10 -5.42 -19.33
CA ASP A 266 -10.91 -4.42 -18.64
C ASP A 266 -10.09 -3.69 -17.57
N VAL A 267 -9.28 -4.41 -16.79
CA VAL A 267 -8.41 -3.78 -15.79
C VAL A 267 -7.38 -2.86 -16.45
N ARG A 268 -6.69 -3.30 -17.50
CA ARG A 268 -5.73 -2.47 -18.26
C ARG A 268 -6.36 -1.18 -18.76
N ARG A 269 -7.53 -1.28 -19.38
CA ARG A 269 -8.28 -0.12 -19.87
C ARG A 269 -8.65 0.84 -18.74
N GLU A 270 -9.25 0.32 -17.68
CA GLU A 270 -9.87 1.14 -16.63
C GLU A 270 -8.88 1.72 -15.61
N PHE A 271 -7.73 1.05 -15.39
CA PHE A 271 -6.72 1.49 -14.42
C PHE A 271 -5.62 2.39 -15.03
N SER A 272 -5.41 2.34 -16.35
CA SER A 272 -4.34 3.07 -17.05
C SER A 272 -4.30 4.58 -16.79
N GLY A 273 -5.48 5.23 -16.73
CA GLY A 273 -5.58 6.67 -16.49
C GLY A 273 -5.10 7.08 -15.10
N PHE A 274 -5.46 6.29 -14.07
CA PHE A 274 -4.93 6.50 -12.72
C PHE A 274 -3.44 6.17 -12.66
N PHE A 275 -3.01 5.05 -13.25
CA PHE A 275 -1.62 4.62 -13.24
C PHE A 275 -0.67 5.65 -13.87
N SER A 276 -1.07 6.25 -15.00
CA SER A 276 -0.28 7.29 -15.67
C SER A 276 -0.11 8.54 -14.80
N GLU A 277 -1.20 8.96 -14.13
CA GLU A 277 -1.14 10.09 -13.19
C GLU A 277 -0.31 9.76 -11.95
N PHE A 278 -0.38 8.51 -11.47
CA PHE A 278 0.44 7.98 -10.39
C PHE A 278 1.93 8.02 -10.74
N LEU A 279 2.35 7.55 -11.91
CA LEU A 279 3.77 7.58 -12.32
C LEU A 279 4.35 9.00 -12.31
N ASN A 280 3.59 9.98 -12.81
CA ASN A 280 3.99 11.38 -12.78
C ASN A 280 4.12 11.88 -11.34
N TRP A 281 3.08 11.73 -10.52
CA TRP A 281 3.11 12.16 -9.13
C TRP A 281 4.21 11.45 -8.33
N ALA A 282 4.44 10.17 -8.57
CA ALA A 282 5.49 9.39 -7.93
C ALA A 282 6.90 9.77 -8.38
N GLY A 283 7.05 10.57 -9.44
CA GLY A 283 8.35 10.89 -10.06
C GLY A 283 9.01 9.64 -10.65
N LEU A 284 8.22 8.79 -11.29
CA LEU A 284 8.66 7.53 -11.90
C LEU A 284 8.68 7.59 -13.44
N ASN A 285 8.20 8.67 -14.06
CA ASN A 285 8.30 8.84 -15.51
C ASN A 285 9.77 8.75 -15.97
N LYS A 286 9.97 8.11 -17.13
CA LYS A 286 11.28 7.96 -17.78
C LYS A 286 11.74 9.29 -18.37
#